data_AF-A0A535P825-F1
#
_entry.id   AF-A0A535P825-F1
#
_cell.length_a   1.000
_cell.length_b   1.000
_cell.length_c   1.000
_cell.angle_alpha   90.00
_cell.angle_beta   90.00
_cell.angle_gamma   90.00
#
_symmetry.space_group_name_H-M   'P 1'
#
loop_
_entity.id
_entity.type
_entity.pdbx_description
1 polymer ?
#
loop_
_entity_poly.entity_id
_entity_poly.type
_entity_poly.pdbx_seq_one_letter_code
_entity_poly.pdbx_strand_id
1 'polypeptide(L)'
;LTYTVLSKRVLLRLVTEGHVRGWDDPRMPTISGLRRRGFPAEGIRDFADVIGVSKNDSVVEIEALEHAVRDVLNRTAPRRFAVLDPLQVVIDNYPEGQVEEMDVANNPEDPGAGTRAVPFARELWIEREDFMEDPPPKFFRLAPGREVRLRSAYFVTCTDVVRDASGMIVELRCTYDPATRGGDAPDGRRPKATLHWLSASHAVPAEVRLYDHLFSRPDPGADGDLFADLNRDSETVLRVCWAEPSVASVPVGQTVQFERLGYFAPDVDSSPQLLVFNRTLTLKDTWAKVRAQG
;
A
#
# COMPACT_ATOMS: atom_id res chain seq x y z
N LEU A 1 21.60 4.49 -12.93
CA LEU A 1 20.41 3.87 -12.33
C LEU A 1 20.63 2.38 -12.38
N THR A 2 20.71 1.73 -11.21
CA THR A 2 20.73 0.28 -11.08
C THR A 2 19.37 -0.32 -11.42
N TYR A 3 19.32 -1.63 -11.70
CA TYR A 3 18.11 -2.41 -12.02
C TYR A 3 17.32 -1.93 -13.26
N THR A 4 17.96 -1.16 -14.13
CA THR A 4 17.31 -0.57 -15.29
C THR A 4 18.23 -0.53 -16.51
N VAL A 5 17.62 -0.29 -17.67
CA VAL A 5 18.29 -0.16 -18.96
C VAL A 5 17.77 1.07 -19.68
N LEU A 6 18.67 1.87 -20.24
CA LEU A 6 18.32 3.12 -20.95
C LEU A 6 18.55 3.03 -22.46
N SER A 7 19.13 1.92 -22.95
CA SER A 7 19.37 1.72 -24.38
C SER A 7 18.05 1.65 -25.14
N LYS A 8 17.83 2.57 -26.09
CA LYS A 8 16.62 2.62 -26.93
C LYS A 8 16.35 1.29 -27.66
N ARG A 9 17.40 0.60 -28.10
CA ARG A 9 17.28 -0.71 -28.78
C ARG A 9 16.72 -1.78 -27.84
N VAL A 10 17.18 -1.78 -26.59
CA VAL A 10 16.72 -2.72 -25.55
C VAL A 10 15.28 -2.40 -25.15
N LEU A 11 14.97 -1.12 -24.89
CA LEU A 11 13.62 -0.69 -24.53
C LEU A 11 12.60 -1.03 -25.63
N LEU A 12 12.98 -0.87 -26.90
CA LEU A 12 12.14 -1.30 -28.03
C LEU A 12 11.87 -2.80 -27.98
N ARG A 13 12.91 -3.62 -27.74
CA ARG A 13 12.76 -5.08 -27.62
C ARG A 13 11.85 -5.48 -26.47
N LEU A 14 11.97 -4.86 -25.29
CA LEU A 14 11.07 -5.09 -24.16
C LEU A 14 9.59 -4.93 -24.56
N VAL A 15 9.29 -3.90 -25.35
CA VAL A 15 7.93 -3.62 -25.85
C VAL A 15 7.53 -4.58 -26.95
N THR A 16 8.35 -4.74 -28.00
CA THR A 16 7.98 -5.54 -29.18
C THR A 16 7.90 -7.03 -28.91
N GLU A 17 8.67 -7.53 -27.94
CA GLU A 17 8.65 -8.94 -27.52
C GLU A 17 7.63 -9.21 -26.39
N GLY A 18 6.91 -8.18 -25.91
CA GLY A 18 5.83 -8.33 -24.94
C GLY A 18 6.26 -8.56 -23.49
N HIS A 19 7.50 -8.21 -23.12
CA HIS A 19 7.99 -8.27 -21.74
C HIS A 19 7.34 -7.19 -20.84
N VAL A 20 6.88 -6.11 -21.45
CA VAL A 20 6.11 -5.02 -20.81
C VAL A 20 4.85 -4.70 -21.62
N ARG A 21 3.87 -4.04 -20.99
CA ARG A 21 2.58 -3.69 -21.62
C ARG A 21 2.71 -2.66 -22.75
N GLY A 22 3.75 -1.85 -22.72
CA GLY A 22 3.96 -0.76 -23.67
C GLY A 22 5.06 0.20 -23.21
N TRP A 23 5.22 1.31 -23.93
CA TRP A 23 6.18 2.37 -23.59
C TRP A 23 5.85 3.12 -22.29
N ASP A 24 4.59 3.08 -21.87
CA ASP A 24 4.07 3.69 -20.65
C ASP A 24 3.86 2.67 -19.53
N ASP A 25 4.33 1.43 -19.67
CA ASP A 25 4.29 0.44 -18.59
C ASP A 25 4.97 1.01 -17.32
N PRO A 26 4.35 0.92 -16.13
CA PRO A 26 4.92 1.46 -14.88
C PRO A 26 6.31 0.93 -14.50
N ARG A 27 6.74 -0.22 -15.04
CA ARG A 27 8.08 -0.78 -14.83
C ARG A 27 9.13 -0.17 -15.77
N MET A 28 8.72 0.54 -16.82
CA MET A 28 9.62 1.15 -17.77
C MET A 28 10.24 2.44 -17.22
N PRO A 29 11.54 2.71 -17.47
CA PRO A 29 12.21 3.93 -17.02
C PRO A 29 11.88 5.16 -17.88
N THR A 30 10.82 5.10 -18.69
CA THR A 30 10.36 6.22 -19.51
C THR A 30 9.59 7.23 -18.65
N ILE A 31 9.60 8.49 -19.06
CA ILE A 31 8.80 9.53 -18.38
C ILE A 31 7.31 9.19 -18.39
N SER A 32 6.80 8.58 -19.47
CA SER A 32 5.42 8.08 -19.53
C SER A 32 5.15 6.96 -18.53
N GLY A 33 6.07 5.99 -18.40
CA GLY A 33 5.98 4.89 -17.44
C GLY A 33 6.00 5.38 -16.00
N LEU A 34 6.97 6.24 -15.65
CA LEU A 34 7.06 6.86 -14.32
C LEU A 34 5.81 7.69 -13.99
N ARG A 35 5.27 8.45 -14.95
CA ARG A 35 4.02 9.20 -14.75
C ARG A 35 2.84 8.26 -14.52
N ARG A 36 2.69 7.18 -15.30
CA ARG A 36 1.62 6.18 -15.12
C ARG A 36 1.77 5.41 -13.80
N ARG A 37 3.00 5.19 -13.35
CA ARG A 37 3.31 4.61 -12.03
C ARG A 37 2.88 5.53 -10.87
N GLY A 38 2.72 6.83 -11.11
CA GLY A 38 2.32 7.81 -10.10
C GLY A 38 3.48 8.65 -9.54
N PHE A 39 4.61 8.74 -10.25
CA PHE A 39 5.75 9.55 -9.80
C PHE A 39 5.41 11.05 -10.01
N PRO A 40 5.49 11.88 -8.97
CA PRO A 40 5.29 13.32 -9.11
C PRO A 40 6.46 13.92 -9.90
N ALA A 41 6.16 14.87 -10.78
CA ALA A 41 7.19 15.58 -11.55
C ALA A 41 8.17 16.35 -10.67
N GLU A 42 7.75 16.77 -9.47
CA GLU A 42 8.63 17.34 -8.44
C GLU A 42 9.70 16.33 -8.00
N GLY A 43 9.32 15.11 -7.61
CA GLY A 43 10.29 14.10 -7.15
C GLY A 43 11.33 13.70 -8.21
N ILE A 44 10.96 13.72 -9.50
CA ILE A 44 11.90 13.47 -10.60
C ILE A 44 12.90 14.63 -10.76
N ARG A 45 12.44 15.88 -10.60
CA ARG A 45 13.31 17.07 -10.64
C ARG A 45 14.24 17.12 -9.44
N ASP A 46 13.71 16.85 -8.24
CA ASP A 46 14.49 16.78 -7.01
C ASP A 46 15.59 15.71 -7.14
N PHE A 47 15.26 14.52 -7.68
CA PHE A 47 16.27 13.49 -7.97
C PHE A 47 17.37 14.00 -8.92
N ALA A 48 17.00 14.70 -10.00
CA ALA A 48 17.96 15.25 -10.94
C ALA A 48 18.89 16.30 -10.29
N ASP A 49 18.37 17.10 -9.37
CA ASP A 49 19.16 18.08 -8.60
C ASP A 49 20.12 17.37 -7.62
N VAL A 50 19.70 16.27 -6.98
CA VAL A 50 20.54 15.50 -6.05
C VAL A 50 21.72 14.82 -6.74
N ILE A 51 21.51 14.21 -7.91
CA ILE A 51 22.61 13.51 -8.62
C ILE A 51 23.60 14.50 -9.24
N GLY A 52 23.18 15.74 -9.47
CA GLY A 52 23.99 16.79 -10.06
C GLY A 52 24.44 16.51 -11.50
N VAL A 53 25.36 17.34 -11.98
CA VAL A 53 25.93 17.22 -13.33
C VAL A 53 27.44 17.06 -13.21
N SER A 54 27.96 15.94 -13.70
CA SER A 54 29.38 15.60 -13.68
C SER A 54 29.83 15.10 -15.05
N LYS A 55 31.14 15.19 -15.32
CA LYS A 55 31.77 14.60 -16.51
C LYS A 55 32.20 13.14 -16.30
N ASN A 56 32.11 12.65 -15.06
CA ASN A 56 32.47 11.28 -14.72
C ASN A 56 31.25 10.37 -14.89
N ASP A 57 31.46 9.23 -15.52
CA ASP A 57 30.47 8.17 -15.55
C ASP A 57 30.19 7.67 -14.12
N SER A 58 28.92 7.58 -13.77
CA SER A 58 28.48 7.06 -12.47
C SER A 58 27.19 6.27 -12.61
N VAL A 59 27.12 5.15 -11.90
CA VAL A 59 25.88 4.40 -11.73
C VAL A 59 25.23 4.89 -10.45
N VAL A 60 24.09 5.55 -10.59
CA VAL A 60 23.24 5.96 -9.45
C VAL A 60 22.37 4.80 -9.01
N GLU A 61 22.19 4.59 -7.72
CA GLU A 61 21.26 3.60 -7.16
C GLU A 61 19.80 4.02 -7.34
N ILE A 62 18.91 3.08 -7.69
CA ILE A 62 17.48 3.38 -7.92
C ILE A 62 16.79 3.94 -6.67
N GLU A 63 17.27 3.55 -5.50
CA GLU A 63 16.81 4.00 -4.19
C GLU A 63 16.94 5.52 -4.01
N ALA A 64 17.88 6.17 -4.70
CA ALA A 64 18.01 7.63 -4.68
C ALA A 64 16.82 8.32 -5.36
N LEU A 65 16.34 7.77 -6.48
CA LEU A 65 15.12 8.23 -7.15
C LEU A 65 13.89 7.96 -6.28
N GLU A 66 13.79 6.76 -5.72
CA GLU A 66 12.67 6.41 -4.84
C GLU A 66 12.62 7.28 -3.59
N HIS A 67 13.77 7.64 -3.03
CA HIS A 67 13.84 8.53 -1.87
C HIS A 67 13.30 9.92 -2.20
N ALA A 68 13.77 10.55 -3.29
CA ALA A 68 13.30 11.87 -3.70
C ALA A 68 11.79 11.89 -3.96
N VAL A 69 11.27 10.86 -4.62
CA VAL A 69 9.83 10.72 -4.87
C VAL A 69 9.05 10.50 -3.58
N ARG A 70 9.53 9.64 -2.69
CA ARG A 70 8.88 9.34 -1.41
C ARG A 70 8.81 10.57 -0.50
N ASP A 71 9.83 11.43 -0.51
CA ASP A 71 9.85 12.65 0.30
C ASP A 71 8.75 13.63 -0.14
N VAL A 72 8.58 13.83 -1.45
CA VAL A 72 7.48 14.63 -2.01
C VAL A 72 6.13 14.02 -1.64
N LEU A 73 5.96 12.72 -1.84
CA LEU A 73 4.70 12.03 -1.55
C LEU A 73 4.36 12.00 -0.06
N ASN A 74 5.34 11.91 0.84
CA ASN A 74 5.09 11.95 2.28
C ASN A 74 4.49 13.29 2.70
N ARG A 75 4.93 14.40 2.08
CA ARG A 75 4.38 15.73 2.33
C ARG A 75 3.00 15.93 1.70
N THR A 76 2.78 15.42 0.50
CA THR A 76 1.68 15.85 -0.37
C THR A 76 0.54 14.84 -0.53
N ALA A 77 0.81 13.54 -0.42
CA ALA A 77 -0.18 12.51 -0.70
C ALA A 77 -1.19 12.39 0.45
N PRO A 78 -2.50 12.48 0.20
CA PRO A 78 -3.49 12.24 1.23
C PRO A 78 -3.50 10.76 1.62
N ARG A 79 -3.74 10.49 2.91
CA ARG A 79 -3.81 9.16 3.51
C ARG A 79 -5.21 8.61 3.36
N ARG A 80 -5.30 7.35 2.93
CA ARG A 80 -6.53 6.64 2.62
C ARG A 80 -6.44 5.20 3.13
N PHE A 81 -7.57 4.57 3.38
CA PHE A 81 -7.63 3.16 3.72
C PHE A 81 -7.85 2.30 2.47
N ALA A 82 -7.06 1.24 2.38
CA ALA A 82 -7.26 0.14 1.45
C ALA A 82 -6.88 -1.15 2.17
N VAL A 83 -7.49 -2.26 1.79
CA VAL A 83 -7.16 -3.60 2.25
C VAL A 83 -6.79 -4.44 1.03
N LEU A 84 -5.54 -4.92 0.99
CA LEU A 84 -4.99 -5.61 -0.18
C LEU A 84 -5.14 -7.13 -0.10
N ASP A 85 -5.01 -7.70 1.09
CA ASP A 85 -5.29 -9.11 1.36
C ASP A 85 -6.38 -9.20 2.44
N PRO A 86 -7.66 -9.19 2.05
CA PRO A 86 -8.75 -9.03 3.00
C PRO A 86 -8.97 -10.25 3.91
N LEU A 87 -9.15 -9.95 5.20
CA LEU A 87 -9.68 -10.83 6.21
C LEU A 87 -10.90 -10.18 6.87
N GLN A 88 -12.01 -10.91 6.94
CA GLN A 88 -13.26 -10.41 7.51
C GLN A 88 -13.17 -10.35 9.03
N VAL A 89 -13.70 -9.27 9.60
CA VAL A 89 -13.90 -9.12 11.04
C VAL A 89 -15.36 -8.79 11.30
N VAL A 90 -16.00 -9.52 12.21
CA VAL A 90 -17.36 -9.24 12.68
C VAL A 90 -17.31 -8.85 14.15
N ILE A 91 -17.80 -7.65 14.46
CA ILE A 91 -17.84 -7.13 15.83
C ILE A 91 -19.15 -7.54 16.49
N ASP A 92 -19.11 -8.58 17.32
CA ASP A 92 -20.31 -9.25 17.82
C ASP A 92 -21.20 -8.37 18.70
N ASN A 93 -20.61 -7.46 19.47
CA ASN A 93 -21.33 -6.52 20.33
C ASN A 93 -21.62 -5.16 19.67
N TYR A 94 -21.34 -4.97 18.38
CA TYR A 94 -21.75 -3.77 17.63
C TYR A 94 -23.16 -3.95 17.03
N PRO A 95 -24.10 -2.99 17.21
CA PRO A 95 -25.48 -3.17 16.75
C PRO A 95 -25.59 -3.43 15.24
N GLU A 96 -26.42 -4.40 14.87
CA GLU A 96 -26.68 -4.75 13.47
C GLU A 96 -27.34 -3.57 12.72
N GLY A 97 -26.88 -3.29 11.51
CA GLY A 97 -27.39 -2.19 10.68
C GLY A 97 -26.96 -0.79 11.12
N GLN A 98 -26.28 -0.63 12.26
CA GLN A 98 -25.72 0.66 12.67
C GLN A 98 -24.50 1.00 11.81
N VAL A 99 -24.42 2.27 11.41
CA VAL A 99 -23.28 2.86 10.71
C VAL A 99 -22.93 4.18 11.39
N GLU A 100 -21.66 4.37 11.70
CA GLU A 100 -21.13 5.63 12.24
C GLU A 100 -20.04 6.19 11.33
N GLU A 101 -19.97 7.51 11.21
CA GLU A 101 -18.88 8.16 10.48
C GLU A 101 -17.73 8.48 11.45
N MET A 102 -16.53 7.97 11.13
CA MET A 102 -15.30 8.26 11.85
C MET A 102 -14.54 9.38 11.14
N ASP A 103 -14.13 10.41 11.89
CA ASP A 103 -13.29 11.48 11.37
C ASP A 103 -11.83 11.02 11.29
N VAL A 104 -11.31 10.90 10.07
CA VAL A 104 -9.93 10.47 9.80
C VAL A 104 -9.17 11.60 9.14
N ALA A 105 -8.03 11.99 9.72
CA ALA A 105 -7.16 13.03 9.15
C ALA A 105 -6.71 12.65 7.73
N ASN A 106 -6.74 13.61 6.80
CA ASN A 106 -6.30 13.40 5.42
C ASN A 106 -4.79 13.36 5.29
N ASN A 107 -4.04 14.12 6.09
CA ASN A 107 -2.60 14.13 6.03
C ASN A 107 -2.03 14.57 7.39
N PRO A 108 -1.29 13.72 8.11
CA PRO A 108 -0.71 14.11 9.39
C PRO A 108 0.42 15.14 9.26
N GLU A 109 1.05 15.26 8.08
CA GLU A 109 2.11 16.24 7.80
C GLU A 109 1.56 17.62 7.39
N ASP A 110 0.24 17.72 7.16
CA ASP A 110 -0.43 18.95 6.76
C ASP A 110 -1.66 19.22 7.64
N PRO A 111 -1.54 20.05 8.67
CA PRO A 111 -2.66 20.44 9.54
C PRO A 111 -3.84 21.07 8.78
N GLY A 112 -3.60 21.63 7.59
CA GLY A 112 -4.62 22.23 6.73
C GLY A 112 -5.39 21.23 5.86
N ALA A 113 -4.96 19.97 5.79
CA ALA A 113 -5.57 18.96 4.92
C ALA A 113 -6.96 18.49 5.39
N GLY A 114 -7.38 18.87 6.61
CA GLY A 114 -8.68 18.54 7.18
C GLY A 114 -8.86 17.03 7.45
N THR A 115 -10.11 16.65 7.69
CA THR A 115 -10.54 15.27 7.92
C THR A 115 -11.45 14.78 6.79
N ARG A 116 -11.69 13.47 6.78
CA ARG A 116 -12.74 12.84 5.98
C ARG A 116 -13.56 11.90 6.87
N ALA A 117 -14.84 11.77 6.55
CA ALA A 117 -15.71 10.79 7.16
C ALA A 117 -15.44 9.40 6.55
N VAL A 118 -15.23 8.40 7.39
CA VAL A 118 -15.06 7.00 7.00
C VAL A 118 -16.11 6.15 7.72
N PRO A 119 -16.97 5.41 6.99
CA PRO A 119 -18.04 4.64 7.60
C PRO A 119 -17.49 3.45 8.38
N PHE A 120 -17.88 3.35 9.64
CA PHE A 120 -17.67 2.23 10.55
C PHE A 120 -18.96 1.44 10.70
N ALA A 121 -18.86 0.11 10.67
CA ALA A 121 -20.00 -0.79 10.78
C ALA A 121 -19.59 -2.07 11.51
N ARG A 122 -20.57 -2.95 11.75
CA ARG A 122 -20.37 -4.25 12.40
C ARG A 122 -19.36 -5.15 11.67
N GLU A 123 -19.42 -5.16 10.35
CA GLU A 123 -18.58 -6.02 9.49
C GLU A 123 -17.49 -5.17 8.85
N LEU A 124 -16.23 -5.60 9.03
CA LEU A 124 -15.05 -4.89 8.59
C LEU A 124 -14.12 -5.78 7.78
N TRP A 125 -13.31 -5.16 6.92
CA TRP A 125 -12.12 -5.74 6.32
C TRP A 125 -10.87 -5.20 7.03
N ILE A 126 -9.92 -6.09 7.31
CA ILE A 126 -8.54 -5.77 7.71
C ILE A 126 -7.56 -6.53 6.81
N GLU A 127 -6.27 -6.21 6.89
CA GLU A 127 -5.25 -7.06 6.25
C GLU A 127 -5.16 -8.40 6.96
N ARG A 128 -5.09 -9.48 6.19
CA ARG A 128 -4.84 -10.83 6.68
C ARG A 128 -3.57 -10.93 7.50
N GLU A 129 -2.52 -10.20 7.10
CA GLU A 129 -1.25 -10.16 7.82
C GLU A 129 -1.33 -9.49 9.19
N ASP A 130 -2.44 -8.80 9.49
CA ASP A 130 -2.66 -8.17 10.79
C ASP A 130 -3.23 -9.12 11.84
N PHE A 131 -3.50 -10.37 11.48
CA PHE A 131 -3.88 -11.42 12.41
C PHE A 131 -2.85 -12.56 12.44
N MET A 132 -2.60 -13.09 13.63
CA MET A 132 -1.82 -14.32 13.81
C MET A 132 -2.32 -15.08 15.04
N GLU A 133 -2.64 -16.36 14.87
CA GLU A 133 -3.17 -17.20 15.95
C GLU A 133 -2.12 -17.48 17.03
N ASP A 134 -0.90 -17.81 16.62
CA ASP A 134 0.27 -17.99 17.50
C ASP A 134 1.32 -16.89 17.22
N PRO A 135 1.14 -15.67 17.77
CA PRO A 135 1.99 -14.54 17.44
C PRO A 135 3.36 -14.63 18.13
N PRO A 136 4.49 -14.39 17.43
CA PRO A 136 5.78 -14.25 18.08
C PRO A 136 5.79 -13.01 18.99
N PRO A 137 6.72 -12.92 19.97
CA PRO A 137 6.70 -11.84 20.99
C PRO A 137 6.70 -10.40 20.45
N LYS A 138 7.23 -10.18 19.24
CA LYS A 138 7.30 -8.87 18.58
C LYS A 138 6.13 -8.57 17.63
N PHE A 139 5.16 -9.49 17.50
CA PHE A 139 3.93 -9.25 16.77
C PHE A 139 2.92 -8.62 17.73
N PHE A 140 2.50 -7.38 17.47
CA PHE A 140 1.60 -6.62 18.35
C PHE A 140 0.18 -6.46 17.80
N ARG A 141 -0.08 -6.99 16.60
CA ARG A 141 -1.36 -6.92 15.90
C ARG A 141 -2.32 -7.99 16.45
N LEU A 142 -3.46 -8.20 15.81
CA LEU A 142 -4.54 -9.05 16.34
C LEU A 142 -4.09 -10.49 16.53
N ALA A 143 -4.52 -11.07 17.64
CA ALA A 143 -4.36 -12.47 18.00
C ALA A 143 -5.52 -12.83 18.95
N PRO A 144 -5.83 -14.13 19.16
CA PRO A 144 -6.85 -14.53 20.11
C PRO A 144 -6.66 -13.88 21.49
N GLY A 145 -7.70 -13.24 22.01
CA GLY A 145 -7.70 -12.54 23.30
C GLY A 145 -6.90 -11.22 23.34
N ARG A 146 -6.35 -10.77 22.21
CA ARG A 146 -5.54 -9.54 22.15
C ARG A 146 -6.33 -8.37 21.61
N GLU A 147 -6.19 -7.25 22.31
CA GLU A 147 -6.75 -5.96 21.93
C GLU A 147 -5.82 -5.17 20.99
N VAL A 148 -6.39 -4.56 19.96
CA VAL A 148 -5.73 -3.60 19.07
C VAL A 148 -6.55 -2.33 18.93
N ARG A 149 -5.92 -1.27 18.43
CA ARG A 149 -6.61 -0.05 18.03
C ARG A 149 -6.96 -0.11 16.54
N LEU A 150 -8.21 0.16 16.20
CA LEU A 150 -8.59 0.51 14.84
C LEU A 150 -8.39 2.02 14.63
N ARG A 151 -7.70 2.39 13.55
CA ARG A 151 -7.32 3.77 13.25
C ARG A 151 -8.54 4.70 13.31
N SER A 152 -8.47 5.72 14.18
CA SER A 152 -9.54 6.72 14.40
C SER A 152 -10.91 6.17 14.81
N ALA A 153 -10.99 4.90 15.22
CA ALA A 153 -12.25 4.23 15.55
C ALA A 153 -12.23 3.72 16.99
N TYR A 154 -12.23 2.40 17.22
CA TYR A 154 -12.36 1.80 18.55
C TYR A 154 -11.21 0.85 18.85
N PHE A 155 -11.11 0.42 20.10
CA PHE A 155 -10.33 -0.76 20.47
C PHE A 155 -11.17 -2.00 20.24
N VAL A 156 -10.53 -3.04 19.70
CA VAL A 156 -11.17 -4.29 19.30
C VAL A 156 -10.33 -5.46 19.80
N THR A 157 -10.99 -6.46 20.37
CA THR A 157 -10.38 -7.69 20.87
C THR A 157 -10.91 -8.89 20.11
N CYS A 158 -10.02 -9.74 19.59
CA CYS A 158 -10.40 -11.00 18.94
C CYS A 158 -10.88 -12.03 19.96
N THR A 159 -12.10 -12.52 19.80
CA THR A 159 -12.74 -13.49 20.70
C THR A 159 -12.81 -14.88 20.09
N ASP A 160 -12.94 -15.01 18.77
CA ASP A 160 -12.99 -16.30 18.09
C ASP A 160 -12.44 -16.23 16.64
N VAL A 161 -12.09 -17.39 16.09
CA VAL A 161 -11.50 -17.55 14.75
C VAL A 161 -12.32 -18.56 13.95
N VAL A 162 -12.93 -18.10 12.86
CA VAL A 162 -13.75 -18.95 11.98
C VAL A 162 -12.92 -19.43 10.80
N ARG A 163 -13.01 -20.73 10.55
CA ARG A 163 -12.30 -21.41 9.47
C ARG A 163 -13.27 -22.03 8.48
N ASP A 164 -12.84 -22.09 7.22
CA ASP A 164 -13.56 -22.85 6.21
C ASP A 164 -13.25 -24.36 6.28
N ALA A 165 -13.84 -25.13 5.38
CA ALA A 165 -13.64 -26.58 5.29
C ALA A 165 -12.19 -27.00 4.97
N SER A 166 -11.36 -26.09 4.43
CA SER A 166 -9.93 -26.33 4.17
C SER A 166 -9.04 -26.01 5.37
N GLY A 167 -9.61 -25.45 6.44
CA GLY A 167 -8.89 -25.00 7.64
C GLY A 167 -8.32 -23.59 7.51
N MET A 168 -8.61 -22.87 6.42
CA MET A 168 -8.18 -21.49 6.21
C MET A 168 -9.02 -20.54 7.06
N ILE A 169 -8.37 -19.55 7.67
CA ILE A 169 -9.04 -18.51 8.45
C ILE A 169 -9.76 -17.57 7.48
N VAL A 170 -11.08 -17.50 7.60
CA VAL A 170 -11.94 -16.69 6.71
C VAL A 170 -12.56 -15.50 7.42
N GLU A 171 -12.76 -15.59 8.72
CA GLU A 171 -13.42 -14.55 9.51
C GLU A 171 -12.90 -14.56 10.96
N LEU A 172 -12.78 -13.37 11.55
CA LEU A 172 -12.50 -13.18 12.97
C LEU A 172 -13.74 -12.64 13.66
N ARG A 173 -14.07 -13.21 14.81
CA ARG A 173 -15.07 -12.65 15.72
C ARG A 173 -14.37 -11.80 16.75
N CYS A 174 -14.89 -10.61 16.95
CA CYS A 174 -14.31 -9.64 17.85
C CYS A 174 -15.38 -8.94 18.69
N THR A 175 -14.94 -8.33 19.78
CA THR A 175 -15.74 -7.33 20.52
C THR A 175 -15.04 -5.99 20.49
N TYR A 176 -15.80 -4.90 20.47
CA TYR A 176 -15.27 -3.54 20.60
C TYR A 176 -15.57 -2.93 21.97
N ASP A 177 -14.79 -1.93 22.35
CA ASP A 177 -15.05 -1.10 23.54
C ASP A 177 -15.70 0.24 23.14
N PRO A 178 -17.00 0.47 23.44
CA PRO A 178 -17.69 1.71 23.12
C PRO A 178 -17.08 2.97 23.74
N ALA A 179 -16.36 2.84 24.86
CA ALA A 179 -15.73 3.97 25.55
C ALA A 179 -14.47 4.49 24.83
N THR A 180 -14.03 3.80 23.77
CA THR A 180 -12.76 4.08 23.08
C THR A 180 -12.91 4.79 21.73
N ARG A 181 -14.07 5.40 21.47
CA ARG A 181 -14.38 6.08 20.21
C ARG A 181 -13.31 7.15 19.88
N GLY A 182 -12.80 7.13 18.65
CA GLY A 182 -11.70 7.97 18.20
C GLY A 182 -10.31 7.37 18.42
N GLY A 183 -10.21 6.23 19.11
CA GLY A 183 -8.97 5.48 19.31
C GLY A 183 -8.23 5.84 20.60
N ASP A 184 -8.89 6.47 21.57
CA ASP A 184 -8.32 6.75 22.90
C ASP A 184 -9.19 6.13 24.00
N ALA A 185 -8.55 5.59 25.04
CA ALA A 185 -9.26 4.96 26.15
C ALA A 185 -9.21 5.82 27.43
N PRO A 186 -10.36 6.04 28.09
CA PRO A 186 -10.43 6.87 29.30
C PRO A 186 -9.72 6.22 30.50
N ASP A 187 -9.56 4.91 30.49
CA ASP A 187 -8.84 4.14 31.51
C ASP A 187 -7.32 4.11 31.32
N GLY A 188 -6.81 4.77 30.27
CA GLY A 188 -5.38 4.89 29.98
C GLY A 188 -4.75 3.69 29.25
N ARG A 189 -5.54 2.68 28.85
CA ARG A 189 -5.03 1.58 28.01
C ARG A 189 -4.49 2.10 26.68
N ARG A 190 -3.37 1.52 26.24
CA ARG A 190 -2.69 1.86 24.99
C ARG A 190 -2.30 0.58 24.25
N PRO A 191 -3.15 0.07 23.35
CA PRO A 191 -2.79 -1.03 22.47
C PRO A 191 -1.50 -0.72 21.71
N LYS A 192 -0.66 -1.74 21.54
CA LYS A 192 0.66 -1.58 20.92
C LYS A 192 0.62 -1.46 19.40
N ALA A 193 -0.50 -1.83 18.78
CA ALA A 193 -0.69 -1.75 17.34
C ALA A 193 -1.94 -0.94 17.00
N THR A 194 -1.86 -0.22 15.88
CA THR A 194 -3.00 0.43 15.23
C THR A 194 -3.14 -0.12 13.83
N LEU A 195 -4.33 -0.64 13.50
CA LEU A 195 -4.64 -1.22 12.20
C LEU A 195 -5.51 -0.25 11.39
N HIS A 196 -5.28 -0.19 10.09
CA HIS A 196 -6.28 0.33 9.17
C HIS A 196 -7.38 -0.71 8.94
N TRP A 197 -8.53 -0.26 8.48
CA TRP A 197 -9.74 -1.07 8.38
C TRP A 197 -10.70 -0.43 7.37
N LEU A 198 -11.67 -1.20 6.88
CA LEU A 198 -12.76 -0.70 6.04
C LEU A 198 -14.07 -1.31 6.48
N SER A 199 -15.18 -0.58 6.42
CA SER A 199 -16.50 -1.20 6.52
C SER A 199 -16.75 -2.09 5.29
N ALA A 200 -17.14 -3.35 5.53
CA ALA A 200 -17.34 -4.33 4.47
C ALA A 200 -18.48 -3.95 3.52
N SER A 201 -19.54 -3.32 4.03
CA SER A 201 -20.71 -2.92 3.24
C SER A 201 -20.52 -1.64 2.42
N HIS A 202 -19.50 -0.84 2.75
CA HIS A 202 -19.22 0.44 2.07
C HIS A 202 -17.93 0.43 1.25
N ALA A 203 -17.07 -0.56 1.45
CA ALA A 203 -15.84 -0.67 0.69
C ALA A 203 -16.11 -0.80 -0.82
N VAL A 204 -15.29 -0.13 -1.63
CA VAL A 204 -15.35 -0.21 -3.08
C VAL A 204 -14.32 -1.22 -3.60
N PRO A 205 -14.67 -2.03 -4.62
CA PRO A 205 -13.77 -3.04 -5.16
C PRO A 205 -12.61 -2.40 -5.93
N ALA A 206 -11.41 -2.97 -5.77
CA ALA A 206 -10.20 -2.53 -6.46
C ALA A 206 -9.34 -3.71 -6.94
N GLU A 207 -8.70 -3.53 -8.09
CA GLU A 207 -7.50 -4.26 -8.50
C GLU A 207 -6.27 -3.42 -8.12
N VAL A 208 -5.26 -4.07 -7.53
CA VAL A 208 -4.01 -3.39 -7.14
C VAL A 208 -2.82 -4.08 -7.79
N ARG A 209 -2.01 -3.29 -8.51
CA ARG A 209 -0.81 -3.74 -9.21
C ARG A 209 0.42 -3.34 -8.42
N LEU A 210 1.09 -4.33 -7.85
CA LEU A 210 2.32 -4.17 -7.08
C LEU A 210 3.50 -4.32 -8.03
N TYR A 211 4.28 -3.25 -8.18
CA TYR A 211 5.49 -3.27 -9.01
C TYR A 211 6.75 -3.48 -8.16
N ASP A 212 7.69 -4.23 -8.73
CA ASP A 212 9.06 -4.39 -8.26
C ASP A 212 10.02 -4.00 -9.41
N HIS A 213 11.33 -4.13 -9.20
CA HIS A 213 12.33 -3.90 -10.23
C HIS A 213 12.08 -4.79 -11.44
N LEU A 214 12.18 -4.22 -12.65
CA LEU A 214 12.00 -4.97 -13.91
C LEU A 214 13.10 -6.02 -14.12
N PHE A 215 14.29 -5.75 -13.62
CA PHE A 215 15.43 -6.66 -13.63
C PHE A 215 15.78 -7.07 -12.21
N SER A 216 16.19 -8.32 -12.03
CA SER A 216 16.57 -8.89 -10.73
C SER A 216 17.99 -8.53 -10.28
N ARG A 217 18.79 -7.92 -11.17
CA ARG A 217 20.18 -7.54 -10.93
C ARG A 217 20.38 -6.02 -10.96
N PRO A 218 21.30 -5.47 -10.14
CA PRO A 218 21.63 -4.04 -10.17
C PRO A 218 22.29 -3.62 -11.49
N ASP A 219 22.98 -4.53 -12.17
CA ASP A 219 23.70 -4.35 -13.44
C ASP A 219 23.20 -5.32 -14.55
N PRO A 220 21.97 -5.13 -15.07
CA PRO A 220 21.37 -6.09 -16.00
C PRO A 220 22.22 -6.33 -17.26
N GLY A 221 22.45 -7.59 -17.58
CA GLY A 221 23.23 -8.03 -18.75
C GLY A 221 24.74 -8.00 -18.56
N ALA A 222 25.27 -7.73 -17.37
CA ALA A 222 26.71 -7.73 -17.10
C ALA A 222 27.36 -9.12 -17.35
N ASP A 223 26.65 -10.20 -17.02
CA ASP A 223 27.14 -11.58 -17.14
C ASP A 223 26.65 -12.32 -18.40
N GLY A 224 26.01 -11.62 -19.36
CA GLY A 224 25.57 -12.24 -20.61
C GLY A 224 24.23 -11.72 -21.13
N ASP A 225 23.25 -12.62 -21.24
CA ASP A 225 21.94 -12.28 -21.80
C ASP A 225 21.13 -11.41 -20.82
N LEU A 226 20.98 -10.14 -21.16
CA LEU A 226 20.16 -9.18 -20.45
C LEU A 226 18.74 -9.69 -20.13
N PHE A 227 18.11 -10.44 -21.04
CA PHE A 227 16.73 -10.89 -20.84
C PHE A 227 16.63 -12.04 -19.85
N ALA A 228 17.74 -12.73 -19.56
CA ALA A 228 17.81 -13.71 -18.48
C ALA A 228 17.68 -13.05 -17.09
N ASP A 229 18.01 -11.75 -16.97
CA ASP A 229 17.90 -10.98 -15.73
C ASP A 229 16.51 -10.36 -15.51
N LEU A 230 15.53 -10.63 -16.38
CA LEU A 230 14.16 -10.15 -16.18
C LEU A 230 13.54 -10.73 -14.91
N ASN A 231 13.01 -9.84 -14.07
CA ASN A 231 12.29 -10.24 -12.87
C ASN A 231 10.85 -10.64 -13.23
N ARG A 232 10.55 -11.93 -13.05
CA ARG A 232 9.20 -12.49 -13.28
C ARG A 232 8.17 -11.96 -12.30
N ASP A 233 8.62 -11.52 -11.12
CA ASP A 233 7.79 -10.97 -10.07
C ASP A 233 7.77 -9.43 -10.09
N SER A 234 8.23 -8.81 -11.19
CA SER A 234 8.23 -7.35 -11.39
C SER A 234 6.84 -6.71 -11.37
N GLU A 235 5.78 -7.51 -11.57
CA GLU A 235 4.38 -7.11 -11.44
C GLU A 235 3.59 -8.24 -10.77
N THR A 236 2.94 -7.93 -9.65
CA THR A 236 1.95 -8.80 -9.01
C THR A 236 0.59 -8.10 -9.03
N VAL A 237 -0.42 -8.75 -9.61
CA VAL A 237 -1.78 -8.20 -9.72
C VAL A 237 -2.68 -8.85 -8.66
N LEU A 238 -3.11 -8.04 -7.69
CA LEU A 238 -4.10 -8.42 -6.69
C LEU A 238 -5.49 -8.05 -7.19
N ARG A 239 -6.35 -9.06 -7.39
CA ARG A 239 -7.68 -8.88 -7.99
C ARG A 239 -8.81 -8.64 -6.99
N VAL A 240 -8.57 -8.99 -5.72
CA VAL A 240 -9.58 -8.92 -4.66
C VAL A 240 -9.04 -7.98 -3.58
N CYS A 241 -9.15 -6.69 -3.83
CA CYS A 241 -8.82 -5.66 -2.87
C CYS A 241 -10.03 -4.76 -2.62
N TRP A 242 -9.98 -4.05 -1.51
CA TRP A 242 -11.03 -3.14 -1.07
C TRP A 242 -10.42 -1.77 -0.76
N ALA A 243 -11.12 -0.70 -1.10
CA ALA A 243 -10.70 0.65 -0.75
C ALA A 243 -11.87 1.44 -0.15
N GLU A 244 -11.57 2.52 0.58
CA GLU A 244 -12.62 3.41 1.07
C GLU A 244 -13.30 4.18 -0.08
N PRO A 245 -14.60 4.51 0.00
CA PRO A 245 -15.32 5.21 -1.07
C PRO A 245 -14.66 6.48 -1.59
N SER A 246 -13.97 7.22 -0.71
CA SER A 246 -13.37 8.50 -1.06
C SER A 246 -12.27 8.40 -2.12
N VAL A 247 -11.71 7.21 -2.36
CA VAL A 247 -10.67 7.03 -3.39
C VAL A 247 -11.23 7.00 -4.81
N ALA A 248 -12.54 6.77 -4.97
CA ALA A 248 -13.17 6.71 -6.30
C ALA A 248 -13.15 8.05 -7.05
N SER A 249 -12.99 9.16 -6.33
CA SER A 249 -12.88 10.52 -6.90
C SER A 249 -11.45 10.98 -7.10
N VAL A 250 -10.44 10.15 -6.79
CA VAL A 250 -9.03 10.50 -6.99
C VAL A 250 -8.72 10.51 -8.50
N PRO A 251 -8.22 11.62 -9.05
CA PRO A 251 -7.83 11.70 -10.45
C PRO A 251 -6.69 10.72 -10.79
N VAL A 252 -6.71 10.21 -12.02
CA VAL A 252 -5.58 9.43 -12.56
C VAL A 252 -4.28 10.23 -12.45
N GLY A 253 -3.23 9.57 -11.94
CA GLY A 253 -1.92 10.19 -11.70
C GLY A 253 -1.82 11.01 -10.41
N GLN A 254 -2.92 11.26 -9.68
CA GLN A 254 -2.84 11.80 -8.32
C GLN A 254 -2.57 10.67 -7.33
N THR A 255 -1.41 10.71 -6.69
CA THR A 255 -0.97 9.68 -5.76
C THR A 255 -1.56 9.90 -4.37
N VAL A 256 -2.05 8.82 -3.76
CA VAL A 256 -2.48 8.73 -2.37
C VAL A 256 -1.57 7.79 -1.60
N GLN A 257 -1.52 7.92 -0.28
CA GLN A 257 -0.90 6.92 0.58
C GLN A 257 -1.98 5.98 1.12
N PHE A 258 -1.95 4.71 0.73
CA PHE A 258 -2.69 3.70 1.49
C PHE A 258 -1.93 3.45 2.78
N GLU A 259 -2.57 3.76 3.91
CA GLU A 259 -1.90 3.73 5.21
C GLU A 259 -1.26 2.36 5.46
N ARG A 260 -0.02 2.37 5.97
CA ARG A 260 0.82 1.17 6.23
C ARG A 260 1.25 0.36 4.99
N LEU A 261 0.65 0.57 3.83
CA LEU A 261 0.88 -0.24 2.63
C LEU A 261 1.86 0.41 1.64
N GLY A 262 1.75 1.72 1.42
CA GLY A 262 2.55 2.41 0.40
C GLY A 262 1.84 3.58 -0.25
N TYR A 263 2.42 4.06 -1.34
CA TYR A 263 1.87 5.09 -2.19
C TYR A 263 1.30 4.46 -3.46
N PHE A 264 0.11 4.91 -3.85
CA PHE A 264 -0.66 4.33 -4.94
C PHE A 264 -1.30 5.42 -5.79
N ALA A 265 -1.39 5.21 -7.10
CA ALA A 265 -2.05 6.10 -8.03
C ALA A 265 -3.12 5.34 -8.82
N PRO A 266 -4.31 5.93 -9.06
CA PRO A 266 -5.28 5.34 -9.98
C PRO A 266 -4.69 5.24 -11.38
N ASP A 267 -4.86 4.08 -12.01
CA ASP A 267 -4.46 3.81 -13.38
C ASP A 267 -5.57 4.20 -14.37
N VAL A 268 -5.18 4.48 -15.62
CA VAL A 268 -6.11 4.74 -16.73
C VAL A 268 -7.06 3.58 -17.01
N ASP A 269 -6.71 2.36 -16.59
CA ASP A 269 -7.56 1.17 -16.71
C ASP A 269 -8.72 1.15 -15.69
N SER A 270 -8.80 2.13 -14.77
CA SER A 270 -9.88 2.23 -13.78
C SER A 270 -11.24 2.50 -14.43
N SER A 271 -12.29 1.97 -13.82
CA SER A 271 -13.69 2.20 -14.21
C SER A 271 -14.56 2.50 -12.98
N PRO A 272 -15.78 3.02 -13.14
CA PRO A 272 -16.71 3.20 -12.02
C PRO A 272 -17.05 1.91 -11.26
N GLN A 273 -16.92 0.74 -11.91
CA GLN A 273 -17.26 -0.57 -11.33
C GLN A 273 -16.06 -1.26 -10.66
N LEU A 274 -14.84 -0.96 -11.11
CA LEU A 274 -13.62 -1.53 -10.58
C LEU A 274 -12.50 -0.50 -10.69
N LEU A 275 -12.01 -0.06 -9.54
CA LEU A 275 -10.86 0.83 -9.48
C LEU A 275 -9.58 0.03 -9.73
N VAL A 276 -8.61 0.61 -10.41
CA VAL A 276 -7.30 -0.01 -10.65
C VAL A 276 -6.23 0.91 -10.09
N PHE A 277 -5.44 0.42 -9.13
CA PHE A 277 -4.37 1.19 -8.52
C PHE A 277 -3.00 0.59 -8.84
N ASN A 278 -2.07 1.45 -9.22
CA ASN A 278 -0.65 1.13 -9.34
C ASN A 278 0.07 1.47 -8.04
N ARG A 279 0.87 0.56 -7.49
CA ARG A 279 1.81 0.91 -6.40
C ARG A 279 2.92 1.79 -6.96
N THR A 280 2.90 3.06 -6.59
CA THR A 280 3.96 4.01 -6.90
C THR A 280 5.26 3.58 -6.22
N LEU A 281 5.24 3.50 -4.89
CA LEU A 281 6.36 3.11 -4.03
C LEU A 281 5.86 2.47 -2.74
N THR A 282 6.70 1.62 -2.14
CA THR A 282 6.50 1.15 -0.77
C THR A 282 6.78 2.28 0.24
N LEU A 283 6.26 2.14 1.46
CA LEU A 283 6.71 2.98 2.58
C LEU A 283 8.19 2.72 2.87
N LYS A 284 8.84 3.63 3.60
CA LYS A 284 10.23 3.45 4.01
C LYS A 284 10.34 2.18 4.85
N ASP A 285 11.08 1.20 4.36
CA ASP A 285 11.20 -0.09 5.00
C ASP A 285 12.20 -0.01 6.16
N THR A 286 11.70 0.36 7.34
CA THR A 286 12.48 0.32 8.58
C THR A 286 12.64 -1.12 9.10
N TRP A 287 11.84 -2.08 8.60
CA TRP A 287 11.69 -3.43 9.16
C TRP A 287 12.51 -4.51 8.43
N ALA A 288 12.80 -4.35 7.14
CA ALA A 288 13.76 -5.22 6.44
C ALA A 288 15.14 -5.24 7.12
N LYS A 289 15.57 -4.10 7.69
CA LYS A 289 16.81 -4.02 8.49
C LYS A 289 16.75 -4.80 9.80
N VAL A 290 15.56 -4.94 10.41
CA VAL A 290 15.38 -5.66 11.68
C VAL A 290 15.27 -7.18 11.45
N ARG A 291 14.67 -7.63 10.34
CA ARG A 291 14.66 -9.06 9.95
C ARG A 291 16.01 -9.58 9.50
N ALA A 292 16.87 -8.73 8.95
CA ALA A 292 18.26 -9.10 8.60
C ALA A 292 19.19 -9.17 9.83
N GLN A 293 18.74 -8.73 11.00
CA GLN A 293 19.52 -8.68 12.25
C GLN A 293 19.00 -9.62 13.35
N GLY A 294 17.99 -10.45 13.07
CA GLY A 294 17.43 -11.44 13.99
C GLY A 294 17.34 -12.81 13.35
#